data_AF-A0AAE4AJZ7-F1
#
_entry.id   AF-A0AAE4AJZ7-F1
#
_cell.length_a   1.000
_cell.length_b   1.000
_cell.length_c   1.000
_cell.angle_alpha   90.00
_cell.angle_beta   90.00
_cell.angle_gamma   90.00
#
_symmetry.space_group_name_H-M   'P 1'
#
loop_
_entity.id
_entity.type
_entity.pdbx_description
1 polymer ?
#
loop_
_entity_poly.entity_id
_entity_poly.type
_entity_poly.pdbx_seq_one_letter_code
_entity_poly.pdbx_strand_id
1 'polypeptide(L)'
;MRERIRRMNDPHYLHTVSMTELYQTAYKSRPPVIDGLLYSGAYILAGAPKIGKSFLVAQLAYHVSTGQRLWGYEVHQGTVLYLALEDDFQRIQSRMFMMYGVADTASLHFATAANKIGNGLDEQLENFVREHPDTKLIIIDTMQKIREAGGEAYSYASDYKIIGKLKRFADRHSICIVTVHHTRKQPAGDSFETISGTTGLLGCADGALLMQKKKRTALEATVDAVGRDQQDQILYLKKDADTQIWSLERTENKPHQEPPDPVLDTVSQLVSSESREWAGSPTELAEAVNTGMVANALTHVVYIPVVEKQILWTKRCKDKSLVGTVKETIQQVSMSKKWDSKPALDEHGKPLLNANGKTVLRKSYSVLQDDFFAAMRKAGYDDVERGERGSSEEHLTVTQFKVQQEQARLAAFTEQNRQQEKQAATLGSKIEKIQNQRVDVRSIEKIVATSIPFSSKVAVEREDFDRISTLAKKYVTAEKKESKLQKAVDAANKLIAKLKAEIDSLKQEISDYKSVHSKLRAAELERENTELRGKVRSYEDVIQRNNLWRFFHPLREKAVTRDEAR
;
A
#
# COMPACT_ATOMS: atom_id res chain seq x y z
N MET A 1 -22.46 32.48 7.85
CA MET A 1 -21.10 33.01 8.13
C MET A 1 -20.78 33.09 9.62
N ARG A 2 -21.57 33.78 10.46
CA ARG A 2 -21.34 33.87 11.93
C ARG A 2 -21.31 32.53 12.66
N GLU A 3 -22.16 31.59 12.27
CA GLU A 3 -22.19 30.24 12.85
C GLU A 3 -20.99 29.38 12.43
N ARG A 4 -20.50 29.55 11.19
CA ARG A 4 -19.27 28.91 10.68
C ARG A 4 -18.05 29.41 11.46
N ILE A 5 -17.94 30.74 11.66
CA ILE A 5 -16.86 31.35 12.44
C ILE A 5 -16.93 30.92 13.92
N ARG A 6 -18.13 30.83 14.50
CA ARG A 6 -18.33 30.35 15.88
C ARG A 6 -17.90 28.89 16.04
N ARG A 7 -18.21 28.03 15.07
CA ARG A 7 -17.77 26.61 15.06
C ARG A 7 -16.26 26.50 14.86
N MET A 8 -15.66 27.30 13.97
CA MET A 8 -14.20 27.32 13.76
C MET A 8 -13.38 27.72 14.99
N ASN A 9 -13.98 28.41 15.95
CA ASN A 9 -13.35 28.80 17.21
C ASN A 9 -13.52 27.75 18.33
N ASP A 10 -14.28 26.66 18.12
CA ASP A 10 -14.37 25.55 19.06
C ASP A 10 -13.15 24.61 18.89
N PRO A 11 -12.35 24.37 19.95
CA PRO A 11 -11.19 23.48 19.88
C PRO A 11 -11.50 22.04 19.44
N HIS A 12 -12.74 21.59 19.59
CA HIS A 12 -13.18 20.24 19.23
C HIS A 12 -13.78 20.17 17.82
N TYR A 13 -13.94 21.31 17.15
CA TYR A 13 -14.48 21.36 15.80
C TYR A 13 -13.41 20.95 14.78
N LEU A 14 -13.63 19.79 14.16
CA LEU A 14 -12.84 19.37 13.01
C LEU A 14 -13.23 20.20 11.78
N HIS A 15 -12.35 21.11 11.38
CA HIS A 15 -12.52 21.85 10.14
C HIS A 15 -12.46 20.89 8.94
N THR A 16 -13.58 20.76 8.24
CA THR A 16 -13.71 19.95 7.02
C THR A 16 -14.16 20.84 5.88
N VAL A 17 -13.70 20.52 4.67
CA VAL A 17 -14.04 21.21 3.44
C VAL A 17 -14.60 20.16 2.49
N SER A 18 -15.77 20.41 1.91
CA SER A 18 -16.36 19.50 0.91
C SER A 18 -15.57 19.57 -0.40
N MET A 19 -15.69 18.57 -1.27
CA MET A 19 -15.02 18.61 -2.59
C MET A 19 -15.42 19.85 -3.41
N THR A 20 -16.69 20.28 -3.31
CA THR A 20 -17.18 21.50 -3.94
C THR A 20 -16.52 22.74 -3.36
N GLU A 21 -16.43 22.84 -2.03
CA GLU A 21 -15.74 23.96 -1.39
C GLU A 21 -14.24 23.95 -1.70
N LEU A 22 -13.60 22.77 -1.78
CA LEU A 22 -12.20 22.60 -2.14
C LEU A 22 -11.92 23.18 -3.54
N TYR A 23 -12.74 22.84 -4.53
CA TYR A 23 -12.58 23.34 -5.90
C TYR A 23 -12.97 24.81 -6.07
N GLN A 24 -13.85 25.33 -5.22
CA GLN A 24 -14.25 26.74 -5.23
C GLN A 24 -13.34 27.64 -4.37
N THR A 25 -12.49 27.05 -3.53
CA THR A 25 -11.56 27.79 -2.68
C THR A 25 -10.32 28.17 -3.49
N ALA A 26 -10.07 29.47 -3.63
CA ALA A 26 -8.81 29.97 -4.16
C ALA A 26 -7.71 29.80 -3.11
N TYR A 27 -6.84 28.80 -3.30
CA TYR A 27 -5.63 28.63 -2.49
C TYR A 27 -4.53 29.55 -2.98
N LYS A 28 -3.73 30.09 -2.04
CA LYS A 28 -2.53 30.85 -2.42
C LYS A 28 -1.57 29.93 -3.16
N SER A 29 -1.12 30.35 -4.34
CA SER A 29 -0.06 29.66 -5.08
C SER A 29 1.20 29.61 -4.22
N ARG A 30 1.82 28.44 -4.16
CA ARG A 30 3.11 28.22 -3.51
C ARG A 30 4.12 27.94 -4.61
N PRO A 31 4.76 28.99 -5.18
CA PRO A 31 5.70 28.77 -6.27
C PRO A 31 6.89 27.94 -5.76
N PRO A 32 7.48 27.09 -6.62
CA PRO A 32 8.73 26.41 -6.31
C PRO A 32 9.82 27.39 -5.85
N VAL A 33 10.79 26.87 -5.10
CA VAL A 33 12.05 27.56 -4.83
C VAL A 33 13.02 27.28 -5.98
N ILE A 34 13.07 26.01 -6.42
CA ILE A 34 13.79 25.56 -7.61
C ILE A 34 12.86 24.62 -8.37
N ASP A 35 12.53 24.97 -9.60
CA ASP A 35 11.55 24.24 -10.41
C ASP A 35 11.93 22.78 -10.56
N GLY A 36 10.98 21.89 -10.24
CA GLY A 36 11.20 20.44 -10.33
C GLY A 36 12.16 19.85 -9.29
N LEU A 37 12.69 20.64 -8.35
CA LEU A 37 13.66 20.15 -7.35
C LEU A 37 13.29 20.50 -5.90
N LEU A 38 12.94 21.75 -5.60
CA LEU A 38 12.63 22.22 -4.25
C LEU A 38 11.38 23.10 -4.23
N TYR A 39 10.43 22.76 -3.38
CA TYR A 39 9.20 23.51 -3.14
C TYR A 39 9.14 24.00 -1.68
N SER A 40 8.13 24.80 -1.35
CA SER A 40 7.85 25.17 0.04
C SER A 40 7.52 23.92 0.87
N GLY A 41 8.15 23.74 2.02
CA GLY A 41 8.03 22.54 2.83
C GLY A 41 9.33 22.18 3.55
N ALA A 42 9.32 21.05 4.26
CA ALA A 42 10.51 20.53 4.93
C ALA A 42 11.18 19.44 4.09
N TYR A 43 12.45 19.65 3.75
CA TYR A 43 13.29 18.75 2.99
C TYR A 43 14.45 18.22 3.84
N ILE A 44 14.85 16.97 3.58
CA ILE A 44 16.00 16.34 4.22
C ILE A 44 17.06 16.07 3.16
N LEU A 45 18.26 16.65 3.29
CA LEU A 45 19.43 16.23 2.51
C LEU A 45 20.26 15.23 3.33
N ALA A 46 20.17 13.96 2.97
CA ALA A 46 20.85 12.87 3.66
C ALA A 46 22.05 12.35 2.87
N GLY A 47 23.03 11.79 3.58
CA GLY A 47 24.12 11.04 2.97
C GLY A 47 25.29 10.85 3.93
N ALA A 48 26.25 10.01 3.55
CA ALA A 48 27.39 9.69 4.40
C ALA A 48 28.21 10.95 4.76
N PRO A 49 28.91 10.98 5.92
CA PRO A 49 29.79 12.09 6.26
C PRO A 49 30.85 12.37 5.18
N LYS A 50 31.14 13.66 4.95
CA LYS A 50 32.22 14.15 4.06
C LYS A 50 32.10 13.80 2.57
N ILE A 51 30.90 13.53 2.06
CA ILE A 51 30.69 13.25 0.61
C ILE A 51 30.43 14.50 -0.24
N GLY A 52 30.24 15.68 0.39
CA GLY A 52 30.02 16.94 -0.29
C GLY A 52 28.63 17.58 -0.11
N LYS A 53 27.83 17.14 0.87
CA LYS A 53 26.50 17.72 1.18
C LYS A 53 26.55 19.22 1.42
N SER A 54 27.48 19.70 2.27
CA SER A 54 27.62 21.12 2.58
C SER A 54 27.99 21.97 1.35
N PHE A 55 28.71 21.40 0.38
CA PHE A 55 28.97 22.08 -0.90
C PHE A 55 27.70 22.14 -1.76
N LEU A 56 26.91 21.06 -1.76
CA LEU A 56 25.64 21.03 -2.48
C LEU A 56 24.65 22.07 -1.91
N VAL A 57 24.43 22.10 -0.59
CA VAL A 57 23.51 23.10 0.01
C VAL A 57 24.05 24.53 -0.08
N ALA A 58 25.37 24.75 -0.04
CA ALA A 58 25.95 26.07 -0.28
C ALA A 58 25.67 26.55 -1.72
N GLN A 59 25.77 25.64 -2.69
CA GLN A 59 25.40 25.92 -4.07
C GLN A 59 23.90 26.23 -4.20
N LEU A 60 23.02 25.45 -3.57
CA LEU A 60 21.59 25.76 -3.52
C LEU A 60 21.33 27.15 -2.93
N ALA A 61 21.98 27.47 -1.81
CA ALA A 61 21.83 28.75 -1.12
C ALA A 61 22.24 29.93 -2.01
N TYR A 62 23.38 29.80 -2.70
CA TYR A 62 23.88 30.82 -3.60
C TYR A 62 22.95 31.03 -4.81
N HIS A 63 22.51 29.96 -5.46
CA HIS A 63 21.61 30.07 -6.61
C HIS A 63 20.26 30.67 -6.23
N VAL A 64 19.68 30.29 -5.08
CA VAL A 64 18.41 30.84 -4.60
C VAL A 64 18.53 32.32 -4.20
N SER A 65 19.62 32.71 -3.53
CA SER A 65 19.84 34.12 -3.15
C SER A 65 20.15 35.04 -4.34
N THR A 66 20.72 34.51 -5.42
CA THR A 66 21.04 35.27 -6.64
C THR A 66 19.99 35.18 -7.74
N GLY A 67 19.09 34.21 -7.68
CA GLY A 67 18.13 33.91 -8.76
C GLY A 67 18.76 33.27 -9.99
N GLN A 68 20.03 32.87 -9.93
CA GLN A 68 20.71 32.23 -11.07
C GLN A 68 20.20 30.81 -11.27
N ARG A 69 19.95 30.44 -12.53
CA ARG A 69 19.55 29.07 -12.89
C ARG A 69 20.52 28.03 -12.34
N LEU A 70 19.99 26.96 -11.76
CA LEU A 70 20.78 25.82 -11.28
C LEU A 70 20.61 24.66 -12.26
N TRP A 71 21.67 24.27 -12.97
CA TRP A 71 21.61 23.15 -13.93
C TRP A 71 20.52 23.27 -15.00
N GLY A 72 20.14 24.51 -15.35
CA GLY A 72 19.03 24.79 -16.27
C GLY A 72 17.66 24.91 -15.60
N TYR A 73 17.50 24.45 -14.35
CA TYR A 73 16.30 24.68 -13.54
C TYR A 73 16.11 26.17 -13.27
N GLU A 74 14.87 26.62 -13.37
CA GLU A 74 14.48 27.96 -12.97
C GLU A 74 14.54 28.07 -11.45
N VAL A 75 15.07 29.20 -10.97
CA VAL A 75 15.29 29.45 -9.55
C VAL A 75 14.58 30.74 -9.19
N HIS A 76 13.66 30.65 -8.24
CA HIS A 76 12.93 31.81 -7.76
C HIS A 76 13.74 32.51 -6.67
N GLN A 77 14.26 33.70 -6.99
CA GLN A 77 15.09 34.48 -6.08
C GLN A 77 14.37 34.82 -4.77
N GLY A 78 15.10 34.73 -3.65
CA GLY A 78 14.65 35.26 -2.36
C GLY A 78 15.72 35.14 -1.28
N THR A 79 15.47 35.72 -0.11
CA THR A 79 16.42 35.69 1.00
C THR A 79 16.64 34.26 1.52
N VAL A 80 17.89 33.93 1.83
CA VAL A 80 18.33 32.62 2.32
C VAL A 80 19.04 32.74 3.66
N LEU A 81 18.60 31.94 4.65
CA LEU A 81 19.33 31.75 5.91
C LEU A 81 20.07 30.41 5.89
N TYR A 82 21.39 30.44 6.05
CA TYR A 82 22.23 29.25 6.19
C TYR A 82 22.76 29.14 7.62
N LEU A 83 22.24 28.18 8.38
CA LEU A 83 22.77 27.78 9.69
C LEU A 83 23.90 26.76 9.50
N ALA A 84 25.15 27.24 9.47
CA ALA A 84 26.38 26.46 9.27
C ALA A 84 26.97 26.05 10.63
N LEU A 85 26.27 25.17 11.34
CA LEU A 85 26.46 24.88 12.77
C LEU A 85 27.67 23.98 13.10
N GLU A 86 28.39 23.53 12.07
CA GLU A 86 29.65 22.78 12.20
C GLU A 86 30.87 23.56 11.69
N ASP A 87 30.67 24.75 11.13
CA ASP A 87 31.73 25.59 10.57
C ASP A 87 31.90 26.89 11.35
N ASP A 88 33.00 27.58 11.05
CA ASP A 88 33.26 28.96 11.47
C ASP A 88 33.17 29.90 10.24
N PHE A 89 33.11 31.21 10.47
CA PHE A 89 32.99 32.18 9.39
C PHE A 89 34.19 32.17 8.43
N GLN A 90 35.39 31.84 8.91
CA GLN A 90 36.58 31.77 8.06
C GLN A 90 36.49 30.61 7.07
N ARG A 91 36.02 29.44 7.51
CA ARG A 91 35.77 28.27 6.66
C ARG A 91 34.66 28.53 5.65
N ILE A 92 33.58 29.18 6.09
CA ILE A 92 32.48 29.58 5.21
C ILE A 92 32.99 30.54 4.14
N GLN A 93 33.69 31.61 4.53
CA GLN A 93 34.30 32.56 3.61
C GLN A 93 35.22 31.87 2.59
N SER A 94 36.14 31.02 3.08
CA SER A 94 37.08 30.30 2.21
C SER A 94 36.34 29.38 1.22
N ARG A 95 35.26 28.72 1.66
CA ARG A 95 34.43 27.85 0.82
C ARG A 95 33.66 28.62 -0.24
N MET A 96 33.00 29.71 0.16
CA MET A 96 32.24 30.54 -0.77
C MET A 96 33.16 31.21 -1.81
N PHE A 97 34.34 31.67 -1.38
CA PHE A 97 35.35 32.21 -2.27
C PHE A 97 35.88 31.17 -3.27
N MET A 98 36.13 29.94 -2.81
CA MET A 98 36.53 28.85 -3.71
C MET A 98 35.44 28.54 -4.75
N MET A 99 34.17 28.56 -4.36
CA MET A 99 33.07 28.25 -5.28
C MET A 99 32.77 29.40 -6.25
N TYR A 100 32.70 30.64 -5.77
CA TYR A 100 32.13 31.77 -6.52
C TYR A 100 33.06 32.98 -6.63
N GLY A 101 34.30 32.88 -6.13
CA GLY A 101 35.26 33.98 -6.15
C GLY A 101 34.80 35.15 -5.29
N VAL A 102 34.81 36.35 -5.88
CA VAL A 102 34.42 37.61 -5.22
C VAL A 102 32.93 37.94 -5.38
N ALA A 103 32.15 37.08 -6.01
CA ALA A 103 30.72 37.32 -6.19
C ALA A 103 30.00 37.32 -4.84
N ASP A 104 29.20 38.35 -4.60
CA ASP A 104 28.45 38.55 -3.38
C ASP A 104 26.93 38.63 -3.63
N THR A 105 26.17 38.50 -2.55
CA THR A 105 24.73 38.72 -2.55
C THR A 105 24.31 39.14 -1.15
N ALA A 106 23.52 40.22 -1.07
CA ALA A 106 22.98 40.70 0.20
C ALA A 106 21.88 39.79 0.77
N SER A 107 21.37 38.84 -0.04
CA SER A 107 20.23 37.99 0.30
C SER A 107 20.66 36.60 0.80
N LEU A 108 21.94 36.37 1.13
CA LEU A 108 22.45 35.14 1.72
C LEU A 108 23.08 35.42 3.09
N HIS A 109 22.41 34.97 4.16
CA HIS A 109 22.82 35.21 5.54
C HIS A 109 23.36 33.91 6.16
N PHE A 110 24.52 33.98 6.81
CA PHE A 110 25.12 32.84 7.51
C PHE A 110 25.07 33.03 9.02
N ALA A 111 24.79 31.94 9.74
CA ALA A 111 24.97 31.85 11.18
C ALA A 111 25.73 30.57 11.55
N THR A 112 26.74 30.69 12.41
CA THR A 112 27.59 29.56 12.87
C THR A 112 27.10 28.97 14.20
N ALA A 113 26.11 29.60 14.82
CA ALA A 113 25.48 29.16 16.06
C ALA A 113 23.97 29.37 15.99
N ALA A 114 23.24 28.45 16.62
CA ALA A 114 21.79 28.53 16.77
C ALA A 114 21.37 27.82 18.05
N ASN A 115 20.23 28.21 18.58
CA ASN A 115 19.61 27.55 19.72
C ASN A 115 19.04 26.17 19.32
N LYS A 116 18.53 25.44 20.31
CA LYS A 116 17.88 24.15 20.06
C LYS A 116 16.43 24.35 19.66
N ILE A 117 15.89 23.44 18.84
CA ILE A 117 14.48 23.45 18.49
C ILE A 117 13.61 23.12 19.70
N GLY A 118 12.58 23.91 19.97
CA GLY A 118 11.81 23.90 21.22
C GLY A 118 12.44 24.68 22.37
N ASN A 119 13.65 25.22 22.19
CA ASN A 119 14.36 25.98 23.20
C ASN A 119 15.15 27.13 22.56
N GLY A 120 14.45 28.04 21.90
CA GLY A 120 15.00 29.29 21.36
C GLY A 120 15.18 29.34 19.84
N LEU A 121 15.29 28.21 19.15
CA LEU A 121 15.46 28.24 17.68
C LEU A 121 14.18 28.72 16.98
N ASP A 122 13.01 28.32 17.47
CA ASP A 122 11.71 28.69 16.90
C ASP A 122 11.56 30.23 16.87
N GLU A 123 11.95 30.91 17.95
CA GLU A 123 11.96 32.37 18.06
C GLU A 123 13.02 33.01 17.16
N GLN A 124 14.21 32.41 17.05
CA GLN A 124 15.26 32.90 16.14
C GLN A 124 14.81 32.86 14.68
N LEU A 125 14.17 31.77 14.25
CA LEU A 125 13.64 31.64 12.89
C LEU A 125 12.49 32.61 12.65
N GLU A 126 11.58 32.76 13.61
CA GLU A 126 10.44 33.69 13.49
C GLU A 126 10.91 35.15 13.40
N ASN A 127 11.94 35.53 14.17
CA ASN A 127 12.52 36.86 14.10
C ASN A 127 13.22 37.10 12.75
N PHE A 128 13.97 36.12 12.25
CA PHE A 128 14.63 36.24 10.94
C PHE A 128 13.62 36.42 9.80
N VAL A 129 12.57 35.59 9.73
CA VAL A 129 11.53 35.71 8.69
C VAL A 129 10.77 37.03 8.79
N ARG A 130 10.63 37.58 10.01
CA ARG A 130 10.03 38.90 10.21
C ARG A 130 10.93 40.04 9.71
N GLU A 131 12.23 39.93 9.92
CA GLU A 131 13.23 40.89 9.45
C GLU A 131 13.44 40.82 7.93
N HIS A 132 13.30 39.61 7.35
CA HIS A 132 13.46 39.32 5.94
C HIS A 132 12.18 38.67 5.34
N PRO A 133 11.12 39.45 5.05
CA PRO A 133 9.82 38.93 4.61
C PRO A 133 9.84 38.18 3.28
N ASP A 134 10.89 38.36 2.47
CA ASP A 134 11.12 37.69 1.19
C ASP A 134 11.89 36.37 1.33
N THR A 135 12.11 35.88 2.56
CA THR A 135 12.79 34.61 2.82
C THR A 135 12.13 33.47 2.05
N LYS A 136 12.91 32.72 1.27
CA LYS A 136 12.44 31.55 0.53
C LYS A 136 13.05 30.23 1.00
N LEU A 137 14.27 30.27 1.53
CA LEU A 137 15.01 29.07 1.90
C LEU A 137 15.73 29.24 3.24
N ILE A 138 15.60 28.24 4.10
CA ILE A 138 16.40 28.11 5.31
C ILE A 138 17.13 26.78 5.25
N ILE A 139 18.44 26.80 5.42
CA ILE A 139 19.30 25.62 5.46
C ILE A 139 19.79 25.40 6.88
N ILE A 140 19.67 24.16 7.36
CA ILE A 140 20.17 23.73 8.66
C ILE A 140 21.25 22.66 8.45
N ASP A 141 22.52 23.05 8.54
CA ASP A 141 23.68 22.19 8.35
C ASP A 141 24.49 22.11 9.66
N THR A 142 24.22 21.17 10.57
CA THR A 142 23.43 19.94 10.44
C THR A 142 22.31 19.84 11.48
N MET A 143 21.33 18.94 11.25
CA MET A 143 20.23 18.68 12.19
C MET A 143 20.71 18.31 13.60
N GLN A 144 21.86 17.64 13.71
CA GLN A 144 22.39 17.17 14.99
C GLN A 144 22.63 18.31 15.97
N LYS A 145 22.95 19.50 15.45
CA LYS A 145 23.27 20.68 16.25
C LYS A 145 22.05 21.39 16.83
N ILE A 146 20.85 21.19 16.28
CA ILE A 146 19.62 21.82 16.77
C ILE A 146 18.79 20.93 17.69
N ARG A 147 19.20 19.68 17.92
CA ARG A 147 18.52 18.72 18.81
C ARG A 147 18.65 19.14 20.28
N GLU A 148 17.56 19.07 21.04
CA GLU A 148 17.54 19.26 22.51
C GLU A 148 18.44 18.25 23.21
N ALA A 149 19.19 18.70 24.22
CA ALA A 149 20.00 17.84 25.07
C ALA A 149 19.15 17.32 26.23
N GLY A 150 18.97 16.00 26.36
CA GLY A 150 18.39 15.37 27.57
C GLY A 150 17.10 14.55 27.41
N GLY A 151 16.47 14.50 26.24
CA GLY A 151 15.41 13.52 25.95
C GLY A 151 15.99 12.13 25.65
N GLU A 152 15.26 11.05 25.96
CA GLU A 152 15.68 9.65 25.74
C GLU A 152 16.57 9.48 24.49
N ALA A 153 17.81 9.08 24.77
CA ALA A 153 18.98 9.11 23.90
C ALA A 153 18.69 8.70 22.45
N TYR A 154 19.10 9.55 21.49
CA TYR A 154 19.29 9.17 20.07
C TYR A 154 18.13 8.38 19.42
N SER A 155 16.88 8.64 19.84
CA SER A 155 15.72 7.94 19.29
C SER A 155 15.20 8.59 18.01
N TYR A 156 14.71 7.77 17.09
CA TYR A 156 14.08 8.19 15.82
C TYR A 156 12.84 9.06 16.04
N ALA A 157 12.09 8.79 17.12
CA ALA A 157 10.92 9.58 17.49
C ALA A 157 11.27 11.05 17.77
N SER A 158 12.49 11.33 18.25
CA SER A 158 12.97 12.70 18.42
C SER A 158 13.21 13.39 17.08
N ASP A 159 13.86 12.74 16.11
CA ASP A 159 14.08 13.33 14.78
C ASP A 159 12.75 13.59 14.05
N TYR A 160 11.79 12.66 14.16
CA TYR A 160 10.45 12.84 13.60
C TYR A 160 9.75 14.08 14.16
N LYS A 161 9.85 14.31 15.48
CA LYS A 161 9.29 15.52 16.14
C LYS A 161 9.98 16.80 15.67
N ILE A 162 11.30 16.76 15.46
CA ILE A 162 12.08 17.91 14.97
C ILE A 162 11.61 18.29 13.56
N ILE A 163 11.61 17.32 12.63
CA ILE A 163 11.14 17.55 11.26
C ILE A 163 9.69 18.01 11.25
N GLY A 164 8.83 17.45 12.10
CA GLY A 164 7.43 17.89 12.21
C GLY A 164 7.25 19.32 12.76
N LYS A 165 8.16 19.80 13.62
CA LYS A 165 8.20 21.22 14.05
C LYS A 165 8.65 22.11 12.88
N LEU A 166 9.75 21.75 12.21
CA LEU A 166 10.28 22.49 11.06
C LEU A 166 9.28 22.56 9.90
N LYS A 167 8.59 21.46 9.60
CA LYS A 167 7.52 21.40 8.60
C LYS A 167 6.39 22.38 8.91
N ARG A 168 5.90 22.39 10.15
CA ARG A 168 4.84 23.34 10.55
C ARG A 168 5.28 24.80 10.42
N PHE A 169 6.55 25.09 10.68
CA PHE A 169 7.13 26.41 10.47
C PHE A 169 7.19 26.75 8.97
N ALA A 170 7.73 25.84 8.14
CA ALA A 170 7.79 25.98 6.69
C ALA A 170 6.41 26.22 6.07
N ASP A 171 5.41 25.42 6.46
CA ASP A 171 4.03 25.50 5.96
C ASP A 171 3.35 26.83 6.34
N ARG A 172 3.62 27.35 7.54
CA ARG A 172 3.06 28.62 8.02
C ARG A 172 3.59 29.80 7.21
N HIS A 173 4.89 29.80 6.94
CA HIS A 173 5.57 30.90 6.26
C HIS A 173 5.69 30.70 4.74
N SER A 174 5.25 29.55 4.22
CA SER A 174 5.36 29.17 2.81
C SER A 174 6.79 29.23 2.27
N ILE A 175 7.74 28.77 3.09
CA ILE A 175 9.19 28.73 2.77
C ILE A 175 9.68 27.27 2.64
N CYS A 176 10.85 27.08 2.05
CA CYS A 176 11.55 25.80 2.05
C CYS A 176 12.54 25.73 3.22
N ILE A 177 12.55 24.61 3.95
CA ILE A 177 13.59 24.31 4.95
C ILE A 177 14.33 23.05 4.52
N VAL A 178 15.62 23.16 4.24
CA VAL A 178 16.49 22.00 3.93
C VAL A 178 17.35 21.68 5.15
N THR A 179 17.15 20.49 5.71
CA THR A 179 17.90 20.02 6.86
C THR A 179 18.93 18.97 6.43
N VAL A 180 20.21 19.22 6.71
CA VAL A 180 21.30 18.28 6.37
C VAL A 180 21.41 17.22 7.46
N HIS A 181 21.38 15.96 7.01
CA HIS A 181 21.44 14.80 7.88
C HIS A 181 22.50 13.78 7.44
N HIS A 182 23.04 13.01 8.39
CA HIS A 182 24.00 11.95 8.11
C HIS A 182 23.29 10.60 8.08
N THR A 183 23.56 9.81 7.03
CA THR A 183 23.09 8.41 6.98
C THR A 183 23.94 7.55 7.92
N ARG A 184 23.32 6.51 8.51
CA ARG A 184 24.05 5.50 9.28
C ARG A 184 24.57 4.41 8.32
N LYS A 185 25.68 3.74 8.68
CA LYS A 185 26.17 2.57 7.93
C LYS A 185 25.25 1.38 8.21
N GLN A 186 24.43 0.97 7.25
CA GLN A 186 23.78 -0.34 7.23
C GLN A 186 23.99 -1.01 5.85
N PRO A 187 24.02 -2.36 5.76
CA PRO A 187 24.22 -3.07 4.51
C PRO A 187 23.04 -2.92 3.55
N ALA A 188 23.30 -3.12 2.26
CA ALA A 188 22.46 -2.78 1.12
C ALA A 188 21.01 -3.33 1.20
N GLY A 189 20.07 -2.40 1.33
CA GLY A 189 18.64 -2.47 1.05
C GLY A 189 18.24 -1.15 0.36
N ASP A 190 16.94 -0.90 0.16
CA ASP A 190 16.42 0.30 -0.53
C ASP A 190 17.12 1.57 -0.01
N SER A 191 17.71 2.37 -0.91
CA SER A 191 18.74 3.37 -0.56
C SER A 191 18.23 4.39 0.45
N PHE A 192 16.91 4.66 0.45
CA PHE A 192 16.22 5.54 1.38
C PHE A 192 16.05 4.97 2.80
N GLU A 193 16.12 3.65 3.01
CA GLU A 193 16.11 3.03 4.34
C GLU A 193 17.36 3.40 5.17
N THR A 194 18.42 3.87 4.51
CA THR A 194 19.68 4.28 5.15
C THR A 194 19.65 5.70 5.73
N ILE A 195 18.59 6.48 5.48
CA ILE A 195 18.33 7.77 6.15
C ILE A 195 17.90 7.49 7.58
N SER A 196 18.88 7.11 8.41
CA SER A 196 18.75 6.87 9.85
C SER A 196 17.42 6.24 10.26
N GLY A 197 17.31 4.93 10.00
CA GLY A 197 16.34 4.03 10.60
C GLY A 197 14.89 4.34 10.27
N THR A 198 14.43 3.65 9.23
CA THR A 198 13.04 3.47 8.79
C THR A 198 12.36 4.70 8.19
N THR A 199 11.61 4.44 7.13
CA THR A 199 10.54 5.18 6.43
C THR A 199 9.79 6.32 7.16
N GLY A 200 9.90 6.46 8.49
CA GLY A 200 9.22 7.48 9.28
C GLY A 200 9.72 8.92 9.07
N LEU A 201 11.02 9.15 8.86
CA LEU A 201 11.54 10.52 8.63
C LEU A 201 11.08 11.10 7.29
N LEU A 202 11.08 10.25 6.26
CA LEU A 202 10.53 10.57 4.94
C LEU A 202 9.01 10.78 4.99
N GLY A 203 8.30 10.00 5.82
CA GLY A 203 6.86 10.18 6.00
C GLY A 203 6.46 11.52 6.64
N CYS A 204 7.38 12.19 7.36
CA CYS A 204 7.15 13.51 7.96
C CYS A 204 7.52 14.67 7.02
N ALA A 205 8.59 14.51 6.24
CA ALA A 205 9.09 15.52 5.32
C ALA A 205 8.18 15.66 4.08
N ASP A 206 8.31 16.79 3.40
CA ASP A 206 7.69 17.03 2.09
C ASP A 206 8.53 16.44 0.95
N GLY A 207 9.85 16.33 1.15
CA GLY A 207 10.75 15.67 0.24
C GLY A 207 12.09 15.30 0.88
N ALA A 208 12.89 14.54 0.13
CA ALA A 208 14.25 14.21 0.52
C ALA A 208 15.18 14.14 -0.68
N LEU A 209 16.43 14.48 -0.42
CA LEU A 209 17.55 14.38 -1.32
C LEU A 209 18.55 13.41 -0.68
N LEU A 210 18.81 12.27 -1.32
CA LEU A 210 19.77 11.29 -0.84
C LEU A 210 21.03 11.34 -1.71
N MET A 211 22.10 11.90 -1.14
CA MET A 211 23.38 11.99 -1.82
C MET A 211 24.24 10.76 -1.55
N GLN A 212 24.74 10.13 -2.61
CA GLN A 212 25.59 8.95 -2.55
C GLN A 212 26.84 9.11 -3.42
N LYS A 213 27.93 8.46 -3.00
CA LYS A 213 29.17 8.32 -3.76
C LYS A 213 29.65 6.88 -3.73
N LYS A 214 30.10 6.36 -4.87
CA LYS A 214 30.73 5.02 -4.95
C LYS A 214 32.00 4.94 -4.08
N LYS A 215 32.81 5.99 -4.06
CA LYS A 215 34.00 6.14 -3.21
C LYS A 215 34.03 7.55 -2.64
N ARG A 216 34.57 7.72 -1.42
CA ARG A 216 34.68 9.03 -0.77
C ARG A 216 35.47 10.05 -1.61
N THR A 217 36.50 9.57 -2.32
CA THR A 217 37.37 10.38 -3.18
C THR A 217 36.83 10.57 -4.59
N ALA A 218 35.73 9.91 -4.97
CA ALA A 218 35.13 10.09 -6.30
C ALA A 218 34.63 11.54 -6.45
N LEU A 219 34.76 12.10 -7.66
CA LEU A 219 34.15 13.39 -8.00
C LEU A 219 32.68 13.23 -8.44
N GLU A 220 32.30 12.04 -8.85
CA GLU A 220 30.93 11.68 -9.19
C GLU A 220 30.10 11.40 -7.93
N ALA A 221 28.86 11.86 -7.93
CA ALA A 221 27.84 11.57 -6.92
C ALA A 221 26.47 11.39 -7.59
N THR A 222 25.61 10.63 -6.96
CA THR A 222 24.18 10.60 -7.30
C THR A 222 23.39 11.30 -6.20
N VAL A 223 22.34 12.03 -6.58
CA VAL A 223 21.36 12.59 -5.66
C VAL A 223 20.00 12.06 -6.08
N ASP A 224 19.45 11.16 -5.27
CA ASP A 224 18.09 10.65 -5.44
C ASP A 224 17.13 11.65 -4.79
N ALA A 225 16.23 12.22 -5.57
CA ALA A 225 15.34 13.29 -5.18
C ALA A 225 13.89 12.81 -5.25
N VAL A 226 13.21 12.80 -4.11
CA VAL A 226 11.83 12.35 -3.94
C VAL A 226 11.02 13.37 -3.18
N GLY A 227 9.71 13.47 -3.44
CA GLY A 227 8.82 14.25 -2.60
C GLY A 227 7.42 14.45 -3.18
N ARG A 228 6.63 15.25 -2.47
CA ARG A 228 5.18 15.38 -2.72
C ARG A 228 4.85 16.20 -3.96
N ASP A 229 5.65 17.23 -4.23
CA ASP A 229 5.40 18.23 -5.26
C ASP A 229 6.39 18.16 -6.44
N GLN A 230 7.33 17.21 -6.42
CA GLN A 230 8.28 16.96 -7.51
C GLN A 230 8.19 15.51 -7.98
N GLN A 231 8.54 15.28 -9.24
CA GLN A 231 8.73 13.93 -9.76
C GLN A 231 9.97 13.29 -9.14
N ASP A 232 9.84 12.01 -8.77
CA ASP A 232 10.97 11.18 -8.34
C ASP A 232 12.02 11.12 -9.46
N GLN A 233 13.25 11.46 -9.12
CA GLN A 233 14.33 11.59 -10.09
C GLN A 233 15.70 11.34 -9.45
N ILE A 234 16.63 10.81 -10.23
CA ILE A 234 18.03 10.67 -9.83
C ILE A 234 18.88 11.64 -10.64
N LEU A 235 19.57 12.54 -9.93
CA LEU A 235 20.54 13.47 -10.48
C LEU A 235 21.93 12.83 -10.45
N TYR A 236 22.58 12.76 -11.61
CA TYR A 236 23.97 12.35 -11.72
C TYR A 236 24.84 13.60 -11.75
N LEU A 237 25.57 13.83 -10.66
CA LEU A 237 26.35 15.03 -10.45
C LEU A 237 27.86 14.73 -10.53
N LYS A 238 28.60 15.65 -11.15
CA LYS A 238 30.05 15.64 -11.17
C LYS A 238 30.60 16.89 -10.51
N LYS A 239 31.44 16.69 -9.51
CA LYS A 239 32.11 17.77 -8.77
C LYS A 239 33.32 18.26 -9.53
N ASP A 240 33.40 19.57 -9.72
CA ASP A 240 34.61 20.21 -10.19
C ASP A 240 35.71 20.16 -9.11
N ALA A 241 36.94 19.86 -9.50
CA ALA A 241 38.03 19.63 -8.56
C ALA A 241 38.55 20.94 -7.94
N ASP A 242 38.47 22.05 -8.67
CA ASP A 242 39.05 23.32 -8.26
C ASP A 242 38.03 24.17 -7.49
N THR A 243 36.85 24.36 -8.08
CA THR A 243 35.77 25.17 -7.51
C THR A 243 34.89 24.40 -6.53
N GLN A 244 34.93 23.07 -6.55
CA GLN A 244 34.06 22.19 -5.77
C GLN A 244 32.55 22.38 -6.06
N ILE A 245 32.20 23.02 -7.19
CA ILE A 245 30.83 23.14 -7.70
C ILE A 245 30.36 21.81 -8.28
N TRP A 246 29.09 21.49 -8.09
CA TRP A 246 28.43 20.35 -8.72
C TRP A 246 27.85 20.74 -10.07
N SER A 247 28.19 19.97 -11.10
CA SER A 247 27.59 20.01 -12.43
C SER A 247 26.65 18.82 -12.62
N LEU A 248 25.51 19.02 -13.28
CA LEU A 248 24.57 17.95 -13.63
C LEU A 248 24.98 17.33 -14.96
N GLU A 249 25.29 16.03 -14.96
CA GLU A 249 25.63 15.30 -16.19
C GLU A 249 24.37 14.73 -16.87
N ARG A 250 23.45 14.17 -16.08
CA ARG A 250 22.17 13.65 -16.56
C ARG A 250 21.17 13.49 -15.42
N THR A 251 19.91 13.39 -15.78
CA THR A 251 18.80 13.08 -14.87
C THR A 251 18.09 11.82 -15.33
N GLU A 252 17.74 10.95 -14.38
CA GLU A 252 16.92 9.75 -14.62
C GLU A 252 15.55 9.91 -13.95
N ASN A 253 14.49 9.95 -14.77
CA ASN A 253 13.09 10.14 -14.33
C ASN A 253 12.22 8.89 -14.59
N LYS A 254 12.83 7.78 -15.03
CA LYS A 254 12.11 6.55 -15.35
C LYS A 254 12.17 5.61 -14.14
N PRO A 255 11.07 4.90 -13.81
CA PRO A 255 11.12 3.88 -12.76
C PRO A 255 12.22 2.87 -13.11
N HIS A 256 13.11 2.60 -12.15
CA HIS A 256 14.22 1.68 -12.32
C HIS A 256 13.73 0.34 -12.91
N GLN A 257 14.17 0.02 -14.12
CA GLN A 257 14.01 -1.31 -14.70
C GLN A 257 15.31 -2.08 -14.42
N GLU A 258 15.21 -3.19 -13.69
CA GLU A 258 16.33 -4.11 -13.52
C GLU A 258 16.86 -4.50 -14.91
N PRO A 259 18.18 -4.41 -15.16
CA PRO A 259 18.73 -4.82 -16.44
C PRO A 259 18.37 -6.30 -16.68
N PRO A 260 17.99 -6.69 -17.92
CA PRO A 260 17.65 -8.07 -18.25
C PRO A 260 18.78 -9.01 -17.84
N ASP A 261 18.45 -10.19 -17.31
CA ASP A 261 19.44 -11.20 -16.94
C ASP A 261 20.29 -11.55 -18.19
N PRO A 262 21.62 -11.35 -18.15
CA PRO A 262 22.49 -11.57 -19.30
C PRO A 262 22.41 -13.01 -19.85
N VAL A 263 22.12 -13.99 -19.00
CA VAL A 263 21.96 -15.39 -19.39
C VAL A 263 20.64 -15.57 -20.16
N LEU A 264 19.55 -14.98 -19.68
CA LEU A 264 18.25 -15.05 -20.36
C LEU A 264 18.23 -14.24 -21.66
N ASP A 265 18.93 -13.09 -21.70
CA ASP A 265 19.09 -12.30 -22.91
C ASP A 265 19.83 -13.11 -23.99
N THR A 266 20.92 -13.77 -23.61
CA THR A 266 21.70 -14.60 -24.55
C THR A 266 20.93 -15.84 -24.99
N VAL A 267 20.19 -16.50 -24.09
CA VAL A 267 19.29 -17.62 -24.44
C VAL A 267 18.18 -17.16 -25.38
N SER A 268 17.61 -15.98 -25.15
CA SER A 268 16.54 -15.43 -26.01
C SER A 268 17.01 -15.20 -27.45
N GLN A 269 18.30 -15.00 -27.68
CA GLN A 269 18.88 -14.87 -29.01
C GLN A 269 18.97 -16.21 -29.77
N LEU A 270 18.84 -17.35 -29.09
CA LEU A 270 18.81 -18.69 -29.72
C LEU A 270 17.48 -19.02 -30.38
N VAL A 271 16.43 -18.24 -30.10
CA VAL A 271 15.10 -18.38 -30.68
C VAL A 271 14.67 -17.08 -31.35
N SER A 272 14.14 -17.17 -32.56
CA SER A 272 13.70 -16.02 -33.33
C SER A 272 12.21 -16.15 -33.70
N SER A 273 11.63 -15.11 -34.28
CA SER A 273 10.26 -15.17 -34.81
C SER A 273 10.07 -16.25 -35.88
N GLU A 274 11.16 -16.61 -36.58
CA GLU A 274 11.21 -17.62 -37.65
C GLU A 274 11.58 -19.02 -37.13
N SER A 275 12.39 -19.10 -36.07
CA SER A 275 12.74 -20.36 -35.38
C SER A 275 12.41 -20.24 -33.90
N ARG A 276 11.15 -20.55 -33.56
CA ARG A 276 10.60 -20.38 -32.20
C ARG A 276 11.07 -21.44 -31.21
N GLU A 277 11.76 -22.47 -31.68
CA GLU A 277 12.21 -23.59 -30.88
C GLU A 277 13.71 -23.81 -31.10
N TRP A 278 14.41 -24.10 -30.01
CA TRP A 278 15.80 -24.55 -30.02
C TRP A 278 15.84 -25.98 -29.47
N ALA A 279 16.56 -26.88 -30.15
CA ALA A 279 16.71 -28.27 -29.76
C ALA A 279 18.19 -28.64 -29.68
N GLY A 280 18.58 -29.23 -28.56
CA GLY A 280 19.96 -29.68 -28.32
C GLY A 280 20.11 -30.20 -26.89
N SER A 281 21.24 -30.82 -26.61
CA SER A 281 21.62 -31.28 -25.28
C SER A 281 21.95 -30.09 -24.35
N PRO A 282 21.86 -30.27 -23.02
CA PRO A 282 22.28 -29.27 -22.04
C PRO A 282 23.71 -28.72 -22.24
N THR A 283 24.62 -29.55 -22.77
CA THR A 283 26.00 -29.17 -23.08
C THR A 283 26.04 -28.26 -24.31
N GLU A 284 25.33 -28.62 -25.38
CA GLU A 284 25.21 -27.80 -26.59
C GLU A 284 24.54 -26.46 -26.29
N LEU A 285 23.58 -26.41 -25.34
CA LEU A 285 23.00 -25.16 -24.87
C LEU A 285 24.05 -24.29 -24.15
N ALA A 286 24.88 -24.88 -23.29
CA ALA A 286 25.91 -24.16 -22.56
C ALA A 286 27.01 -23.59 -23.46
N GLU A 287 27.37 -24.32 -24.50
CA GLU A 287 28.29 -23.85 -25.53
C GLU A 287 27.68 -22.75 -26.39
N ALA A 288 26.42 -22.89 -26.80
CA ALA A 288 25.73 -21.90 -27.62
C ALA A 288 25.52 -20.55 -26.90
N VAL A 289 25.21 -20.57 -25.61
CA VAL A 289 25.01 -19.36 -24.79
C VAL A 289 26.36 -18.80 -24.30
N ASN A 290 27.42 -19.61 -24.26
CA ASN A 290 28.80 -19.23 -23.91
C ASN A 290 28.94 -18.35 -22.64
N THR A 291 28.16 -18.66 -21.60
CA THR A 291 28.12 -17.90 -20.33
C THR A 291 29.22 -18.31 -19.34
N GLY A 292 30.05 -19.30 -19.69
CA GLY A 292 31.02 -19.93 -18.79
C GLY A 292 30.39 -20.77 -17.67
N MET A 293 29.06 -20.97 -17.71
CA MET A 293 28.35 -21.81 -16.76
C MET A 293 28.44 -23.29 -17.13
N VAL A 294 28.56 -24.16 -16.12
CA VAL A 294 28.46 -25.61 -16.33
C VAL A 294 27.04 -25.96 -16.78
N ALA A 295 26.89 -26.84 -17.77
CA ALA A 295 25.60 -27.22 -18.39
C ALA A 295 24.45 -27.48 -17.41
N ASN A 296 24.72 -28.18 -16.30
CA ASN A 296 23.73 -28.45 -15.27
C ASN A 296 23.24 -27.17 -14.57
N ALA A 297 24.12 -26.21 -14.32
CA ALA A 297 23.77 -24.92 -13.70
C ALA A 297 22.96 -24.05 -14.66
N LEU A 298 23.32 -24.02 -15.96
CA LEU A 298 22.56 -23.30 -16.97
C LEU A 298 21.14 -23.87 -17.13
N THR A 299 21.02 -25.20 -17.18
CA THR A 299 19.71 -25.86 -17.27
C THR A 299 18.83 -25.55 -16.05
N HIS A 300 19.42 -25.34 -14.87
CA HIS A 300 18.67 -24.93 -13.67
C HIS A 300 18.12 -23.50 -13.74
N VAL A 301 18.73 -22.62 -14.54
CA VAL A 301 18.27 -21.24 -14.75
C VAL A 301 17.22 -21.18 -15.88
N VAL A 302 17.39 -22.00 -16.91
CA VAL A 302 16.61 -21.91 -18.17
C VAL A 302 15.44 -22.90 -18.22
N TYR A 303 15.44 -23.99 -17.42
CA TYR A 303 14.48 -25.07 -17.53
C TYR A 303 13.85 -25.49 -16.19
N ILE A 304 12.52 -25.69 -16.20
CA ILE A 304 11.77 -26.31 -15.10
C ILE A 304 11.60 -27.80 -15.43
N PRO A 305 12.25 -28.73 -14.70
CA PRO A 305 12.15 -30.15 -15.01
C PRO A 305 10.76 -30.69 -14.74
N VAL A 306 10.11 -31.24 -15.77
CA VAL A 306 8.79 -31.89 -15.68
C VAL A 306 8.94 -33.39 -15.91
N VAL A 307 8.28 -34.20 -15.08
CA VAL A 307 8.29 -35.67 -15.15
C VAL A 307 6.87 -36.19 -15.24
N GLU A 308 6.66 -37.23 -16.05
CA GLU A 308 5.39 -37.96 -16.04
C GLU A 308 5.24 -38.75 -14.76
N LYS A 309 4.09 -38.58 -14.10
CA LYS A 309 3.76 -39.31 -12.88
C LYS A 309 2.38 -39.93 -13.00
N GLN A 310 2.33 -41.24 -12.79
CA GLN A 310 1.08 -41.97 -12.67
C GLN A 310 0.54 -41.84 -11.24
N ILE A 311 -0.65 -41.27 -11.12
CA ILE A 311 -1.42 -41.23 -9.88
C ILE A 311 -2.30 -42.47 -9.86
N LEU A 312 -2.18 -43.28 -8.82
CA LEU A 312 -2.96 -44.51 -8.64
C LEU A 312 -4.21 -44.24 -7.79
N TRP A 313 -5.28 -44.99 -8.02
CA TRP A 313 -6.48 -44.94 -7.18
C TRP A 313 -6.16 -45.34 -5.74
N THR A 314 -6.57 -44.49 -4.80
CA THR A 314 -6.26 -44.67 -3.38
C THR A 314 -7.03 -45.83 -2.74
N LYS A 315 -6.52 -46.37 -1.61
CA LYS A 315 -7.18 -47.42 -0.82
C LYS A 315 -8.58 -47.05 -0.30
N ARG A 316 -8.91 -45.75 -0.32
CA ARG A 316 -10.22 -45.20 0.07
C ARG A 316 -11.21 -45.10 -1.10
N CYS A 317 -10.84 -45.56 -2.30
CA CYS A 317 -11.77 -45.66 -3.42
C CYS A 317 -12.96 -46.58 -3.05
N LYS A 318 -14.17 -46.15 -3.41
CA LYS A 318 -15.42 -46.88 -3.15
C LYS A 318 -15.51 -48.14 -4.01
N ASP A 319 -15.06 -48.06 -5.27
CA ASP A 319 -14.90 -49.23 -6.13
C ASP A 319 -13.56 -49.90 -5.83
N LYS A 320 -13.62 -51.13 -5.32
CA LYS A 320 -12.44 -51.89 -4.88
C LYS A 320 -11.64 -52.45 -6.04
N SER A 321 -12.23 -52.63 -7.22
CA SER A 321 -11.55 -53.16 -8.41
C SER A 321 -10.53 -52.17 -9.01
N LEU A 322 -10.70 -50.88 -8.74
CA LEU A 322 -9.84 -49.82 -9.25
C LEU A 322 -8.64 -49.52 -8.33
N VAL A 323 -8.64 -50.00 -7.09
CA VAL A 323 -7.59 -49.66 -6.12
C VAL A 323 -6.23 -50.15 -6.60
N GLY A 324 -5.28 -49.23 -6.76
CA GLY A 324 -3.91 -49.54 -7.24
C GLY A 324 -3.73 -49.48 -8.75
N THR A 325 -4.80 -49.30 -9.55
CA THR A 325 -4.67 -49.02 -10.99
C THR A 325 -4.43 -47.53 -11.23
N VAL A 326 -3.92 -47.18 -12.40
CA VAL A 326 -3.64 -45.78 -12.78
C VAL A 326 -4.96 -45.03 -12.91
N LYS A 327 -5.11 -44.00 -12.08
CA LYS A 327 -6.23 -43.06 -12.10
C LYS A 327 -6.03 -42.01 -13.18
N GLU A 328 -4.84 -41.43 -13.21
CA GLU A 328 -4.47 -40.37 -14.15
C GLU A 328 -2.94 -40.30 -14.26
N THR A 329 -2.43 -39.88 -15.41
CA THR A 329 -1.02 -39.57 -15.61
C THR A 329 -0.90 -38.07 -15.76
N ILE A 330 -0.10 -37.44 -14.91
CA ILE A 330 0.10 -35.99 -14.91
C ILE A 330 1.56 -35.65 -15.22
N GLN A 331 1.78 -34.48 -15.82
CA GLN A 331 3.08 -33.87 -15.98
C GLN A 331 3.39 -33.06 -14.71
N GLN A 332 4.30 -33.54 -13.86
CA GLN A 332 4.63 -32.91 -12.57
C GLN A 332 6.02 -32.29 -12.62
N VAL A 333 6.18 -31.05 -12.16
CA VAL A 333 7.51 -30.47 -11.93
C VAL A 333 8.28 -31.34 -10.91
N SER A 334 9.44 -31.85 -11.32
CA SER A 334 10.32 -32.71 -10.55
C SER A 334 10.80 -31.97 -9.29
N MET A 335 10.44 -32.51 -8.12
CA MET A 335 11.02 -32.05 -6.86
C MET A 335 12.47 -32.54 -6.76
N SER A 336 13.39 -31.82 -7.39
CA SER A 336 14.80 -31.92 -7.04
C SER A 336 14.95 -31.48 -5.57
N LYS A 337 15.84 -32.13 -4.80
CA LYS A 337 16.20 -31.79 -3.40
C LYS A 337 16.70 -30.34 -3.19
N LYS A 338 16.67 -29.49 -4.22
CA LYS A 338 17.35 -28.18 -4.29
C LYS A 338 16.43 -26.96 -4.12
N TRP A 339 15.12 -27.12 -3.94
CA TRP A 339 14.26 -25.99 -3.55
C TRP A 339 14.06 -26.02 -2.03
N ASP A 340 14.64 -25.05 -1.33
CA ASP A 340 14.47 -24.93 0.11
C ASP A 340 12.99 -24.83 0.45
N SER A 341 12.49 -25.87 1.12
CA SER A 341 11.10 -25.94 1.51
C SER A 341 10.87 -24.90 2.60
N LYS A 342 10.21 -23.79 2.25
CA LYS A 342 9.91 -22.72 3.21
C LYS A 342 8.84 -23.17 4.21
N PRO A 343 8.92 -22.80 5.49
CA PRO A 343 7.87 -23.12 6.45
C PRO A 343 6.55 -22.42 6.06
N ALA A 344 5.43 -23.14 6.20
CA ALA A 344 4.10 -22.59 6.04
C ALA A 344 3.81 -21.67 7.23
N LEU A 345 3.43 -20.41 6.95
CA LEU A 345 3.16 -19.40 7.96
C LEU A 345 1.65 -19.24 8.19
N ASP A 346 1.26 -18.94 9.43
CA ASP A 346 -0.09 -18.52 9.83
C ASP A 346 -0.37 -17.05 9.44
N GLU A 347 -1.59 -16.58 9.74
CA GLU A 347 -2.05 -15.21 9.44
C GLU A 347 -1.24 -14.10 10.14
N HIS A 348 -0.39 -14.46 11.11
CA HIS A 348 0.48 -13.55 11.85
C HIS A 348 1.97 -13.72 11.50
N GLY A 349 2.28 -14.51 10.47
CA GLY A 349 3.64 -14.74 9.99
C GLY A 349 4.45 -15.74 10.81
N LYS A 350 3.84 -16.53 11.69
CA LYS A 350 4.53 -17.57 12.47
C LYS A 350 4.47 -18.94 11.80
N PRO A 351 5.52 -19.78 11.91
CA PRO A 351 5.53 -21.11 11.32
C PRO A 351 4.48 -22.06 11.93
N LEU A 352 3.62 -22.62 11.09
CA LEU A 352 2.66 -23.65 11.45
C LEU A 352 3.40 -24.94 11.85
N LEU A 353 2.99 -25.55 12.97
CA LEU A 353 3.54 -26.81 13.46
C LEU A 353 2.50 -27.93 13.30
N ASN A 354 2.95 -29.15 13.00
CA ASN A 354 2.08 -30.32 12.97
C ASN A 354 1.83 -30.87 14.40
N ALA A 355 0.95 -31.86 14.52
CA ALA A 355 0.60 -32.48 15.82
C ALA A 355 1.79 -33.07 16.60
N ASN A 356 2.95 -33.26 15.95
CA ASN A 356 4.18 -33.76 16.55
C ASN A 356 5.22 -32.64 16.79
N GLY A 357 4.82 -31.37 16.69
CA GLY A 357 5.67 -30.20 16.95
C GLY A 357 6.68 -29.85 15.86
N LYS A 358 6.61 -30.47 14.67
CA LYS A 358 7.50 -30.16 13.53
C LYS A 358 6.88 -29.11 12.61
N THR A 359 7.71 -28.21 12.10
CA THR A 359 7.32 -27.16 11.16
C THR A 359 6.72 -27.75 9.88
N VAL A 360 5.50 -27.34 9.56
CA VAL A 360 4.81 -27.70 8.32
C VAL A 360 5.45 -26.91 7.19
N LEU A 361 5.92 -27.61 6.15
CA LEU A 361 6.58 -26.99 5.01
C LEU A 361 5.58 -26.65 3.90
N ARG A 362 5.78 -25.54 3.19
CA ARG A 362 5.02 -25.19 1.99
C ARG A 362 5.28 -26.23 0.91
N LYS A 363 4.20 -26.78 0.34
CA LYS A 363 4.29 -27.70 -0.81
C LYS A 363 4.71 -26.91 -2.06
N SER A 364 5.59 -27.47 -2.87
CA SER A 364 6.25 -26.79 -4.01
C SER A 364 5.28 -26.11 -4.99
N TYR A 365 4.11 -26.71 -5.20
CA TYR A 365 3.07 -26.18 -6.10
C TYR A 365 2.44 -24.86 -5.59
N SER A 366 2.39 -24.67 -4.26
CA SER A 366 1.86 -23.43 -3.65
C SER A 366 2.81 -22.24 -3.78
N VAL A 367 4.11 -22.48 -3.97
CA VAL A 367 5.10 -21.42 -4.21
C VAL A 367 4.92 -20.84 -5.62
N LEU A 368 4.76 -21.71 -6.62
CA LEU A 368 4.47 -21.29 -7.99
C LEU A 368 3.14 -20.55 -8.10
N GLN A 369 2.06 -21.02 -7.47
CA GLN A 369 0.76 -20.34 -7.51
C GLN A 369 0.75 -19.01 -6.75
N ASP A 370 1.41 -18.92 -5.59
CA ASP A 370 1.40 -17.71 -4.76
C ASP A 370 2.33 -16.63 -5.31
N ASP A 371 3.57 -17.00 -5.67
CA ASP A 371 4.58 -16.03 -6.10
C ASP A 371 4.34 -15.56 -7.54
N PHE A 372 3.86 -16.43 -8.44
CA PHE A 372 3.45 -16.04 -9.80
C PHE A 372 2.22 -15.14 -9.79
N PHE A 373 1.20 -15.46 -8.99
CA PHE A 373 0.02 -14.60 -8.84
C PHE A 373 0.40 -13.22 -8.31
N ALA A 374 1.24 -13.16 -7.27
CA ALA A 374 1.71 -11.91 -6.70
C ALA A 374 2.54 -11.09 -7.72
N ALA A 375 3.40 -11.75 -8.52
CA ALA A 375 4.15 -11.11 -9.58
C ALA A 375 3.25 -10.54 -10.68
N MET A 376 2.23 -11.29 -11.12
CA MET A 376 1.28 -10.85 -12.15
C MET A 376 0.42 -9.66 -11.69
N ARG A 377 -0.08 -9.68 -10.44
CA ARG A 377 -0.78 -8.54 -9.85
C ARG A 377 0.14 -7.31 -9.72
N LYS A 378 1.40 -7.51 -9.31
CA LYS A 378 2.39 -6.42 -9.22
C LYS A 378 2.73 -5.83 -10.58
N ALA A 379 2.69 -6.64 -11.64
CA ALA A 379 2.90 -6.21 -13.02
C ALA A 379 1.67 -5.55 -13.67
N GLY A 380 0.56 -5.36 -12.93
CA GLY A 380 -0.61 -4.61 -13.38
C GLY A 380 -1.68 -5.45 -14.10
N TYR A 381 -1.59 -6.79 -14.04
CA TYR A 381 -2.65 -7.67 -14.54
C TYR A 381 -3.73 -7.86 -13.47
N ASP A 382 -4.87 -7.21 -13.64
CA ASP A 382 -5.96 -7.20 -12.66
C ASP A 382 -7.01 -8.30 -12.85
N ASP A 383 -6.94 -9.00 -13.98
CA ASP A 383 -7.85 -10.05 -14.44
C ASP A 383 -7.41 -11.46 -14.02
N VAL A 384 -6.21 -11.59 -13.46
CA VAL A 384 -5.72 -12.85 -12.89
C VAL A 384 -6.36 -13.04 -11.52
N GLU A 385 -7.06 -14.17 -11.32
CA GLU A 385 -7.60 -14.61 -10.02
C GLU A 385 -6.77 -15.76 -9.43
N ARG A 386 -6.57 -15.73 -8.11
CA ARG A 386 -5.85 -16.77 -7.39
C ARG A 386 -6.76 -17.97 -7.13
N GLY A 387 -6.33 -19.18 -7.50
CA GLY A 387 -6.96 -20.42 -7.05
C GLY A 387 -6.88 -20.62 -5.53
N GLU A 388 -7.77 -21.41 -4.94
CA GLU A 388 -7.74 -21.68 -3.49
C GLU A 388 -6.38 -22.25 -3.03
N ARG A 389 -5.87 -21.75 -1.89
CA ARG A 389 -4.56 -22.10 -1.34
C ARG A 389 -4.49 -23.61 -1.08
N GLY A 390 -3.71 -24.33 -1.91
CA GLY A 390 -3.48 -25.77 -1.75
C GLY A 390 -4.35 -26.68 -2.62
N SER A 391 -5.08 -26.14 -3.60
CA SER A 391 -5.82 -26.94 -4.59
C SER A 391 -4.90 -27.43 -5.72
N SER A 392 -5.16 -28.64 -6.23
CA SER A 392 -4.39 -29.30 -7.29
C SER A 392 -5.23 -29.68 -8.52
N GLU A 393 -6.42 -29.11 -8.69
CA GLU A 393 -7.30 -29.42 -9.83
C GLU A 393 -7.30 -28.28 -10.87
N GLU A 394 -7.25 -28.67 -12.15
CA GLU A 394 -7.32 -27.76 -13.30
C GLU A 394 -8.68 -27.04 -13.37
N HIS A 395 -8.64 -25.73 -13.57
CA HIS A 395 -9.75 -24.82 -13.39
C HIS A 395 -10.70 -24.77 -14.60
N LEU A 396 -11.80 -25.52 -14.50
CA LEU A 396 -13.11 -25.18 -15.08
C LEU A 396 -14.18 -24.92 -13.99
N THR A 397 -13.78 -25.03 -12.73
CA THR A 397 -14.67 -25.15 -11.57
C THR A 397 -14.67 -23.96 -10.61
N VAL A 398 -13.86 -22.91 -10.78
CA VAL A 398 -13.78 -21.81 -9.77
C VAL A 398 -15.11 -21.09 -9.62
N THR A 399 -15.75 -20.67 -10.71
CA THR A 399 -17.04 -19.96 -10.65
C THR A 399 -18.17 -20.89 -10.23
N GLN A 400 -18.18 -22.14 -10.71
CA GLN A 400 -19.19 -23.14 -10.32
C GLN A 400 -19.06 -23.54 -8.85
N PHE A 401 -17.83 -23.67 -8.34
CA PHE A 401 -17.54 -23.95 -6.94
C PHE A 401 -17.89 -22.75 -6.05
N LYS A 402 -17.53 -21.52 -6.44
CA LYS A 402 -17.93 -20.29 -5.74
C LYS A 402 -19.46 -20.21 -5.67
N VAL A 403 -20.17 -20.47 -6.76
CA VAL A 403 -21.64 -20.50 -6.79
C VAL A 403 -22.21 -21.62 -5.90
N GLN A 404 -21.60 -22.81 -5.88
CA GLN A 404 -22.02 -23.91 -4.99
C GLN A 404 -21.75 -23.61 -3.51
N GLN A 405 -20.61 -22.99 -3.19
CA GLN A 405 -20.24 -22.61 -1.83
C GLN A 405 -21.18 -21.52 -1.30
N GLU A 406 -21.46 -20.49 -2.11
CA GLU A 406 -22.41 -19.44 -1.73
C GLU A 406 -23.85 -19.95 -1.66
N GLN A 407 -24.24 -20.94 -2.48
CA GLN A 407 -25.52 -21.66 -2.33
C GLN A 407 -25.60 -22.47 -1.03
N ALA A 408 -24.52 -23.16 -0.64
CA ALA A 408 -24.45 -23.89 0.62
C ALA A 408 -24.50 -22.93 1.82
N ARG A 409 -23.83 -21.79 1.72
CA ARG A 409 -23.86 -20.72 2.72
C ARG A 409 -25.26 -20.10 2.86
N LEU A 410 -25.92 -19.81 1.73
CA LEU A 410 -27.31 -19.34 1.69
C LEU A 410 -28.27 -20.35 2.36
N ALA A 411 -28.08 -21.64 2.12
CA ALA A 411 -28.89 -22.68 2.76
C ALA A 411 -28.69 -22.73 4.28
N ALA A 412 -27.44 -22.60 4.75
CA ALA A 412 -27.12 -22.56 6.18
C ALA A 412 -27.76 -21.33 6.88
N PHE A 413 -27.63 -20.14 6.29
CA PHE A 413 -28.26 -18.92 6.81
C PHE A 413 -29.79 -19.01 6.81
N THR A 414 -30.38 -19.62 5.78
CA THR A 414 -31.84 -19.82 5.71
C THR A 414 -32.35 -20.74 6.82
N GLU A 415 -31.63 -21.83 7.13
CA GLU A 415 -31.99 -22.73 8.22
C GLU A 415 -31.80 -22.06 9.59
N GLN A 416 -30.74 -21.28 9.78
CA GLN A 416 -30.54 -20.48 10.99
C GLN A 416 -31.69 -19.48 11.21
N ASN A 417 -32.11 -18.77 10.16
CA ASN A 417 -33.25 -17.85 10.23
C ASN A 417 -34.54 -18.60 10.61
N ARG A 418 -34.79 -19.79 10.05
CA ARG A 418 -35.94 -20.64 10.40
C ARG A 418 -35.93 -21.09 11.86
N GLN A 419 -34.76 -21.42 12.41
CA GLN A 419 -34.62 -21.80 13.82
C GLN A 419 -34.91 -20.62 14.76
N GLN A 420 -34.45 -19.41 14.41
CA GLN A 420 -34.73 -18.22 15.20
C GLN A 420 -36.21 -17.81 15.14
N GLU A 421 -36.85 -17.92 13.98
CA GLU A 421 -38.30 -17.68 13.85
C GLU A 421 -39.11 -18.64 14.73
N LYS A 422 -38.73 -19.92 14.80
CA LYS A 422 -39.36 -20.90 15.73
C LYS A 422 -39.14 -20.54 17.20
N GLN A 423 -37.95 -20.05 17.56
CA GLN A 423 -37.65 -19.61 18.91
C GLN A 423 -38.47 -18.38 19.29
N ALA A 424 -38.59 -17.39 18.39
CA ALA A 424 -39.41 -16.20 18.57
C ALA A 424 -40.90 -16.56 18.74
N ALA A 425 -41.43 -17.46 17.91
CA ALA A 425 -42.81 -17.96 18.04
C ALA A 425 -43.06 -18.68 19.38
N THR A 426 -42.09 -19.48 19.84
CA THR A 426 -42.17 -20.17 21.14
C THR A 426 -42.19 -19.17 22.30
N LEU A 427 -41.39 -18.10 22.22
CA LEU A 427 -41.41 -17.02 23.22
C LEU A 427 -42.73 -16.23 23.17
N GLY A 428 -43.26 -15.96 21.98
CA GLY A 428 -44.57 -15.32 21.78
C GLY A 428 -45.71 -16.10 22.44
N SER A 429 -45.78 -17.42 22.23
CA SER A 429 -46.82 -18.25 22.87
C SER A 429 -46.72 -18.30 24.41
N LYS A 430 -45.50 -18.12 24.97
CA LYS A 430 -45.31 -18.00 26.43
C LYS A 430 -45.81 -16.66 26.96
N ILE A 431 -45.60 -15.57 26.20
CA ILE A 431 -46.14 -14.25 26.53
C ILE A 431 -47.67 -14.28 26.51
N GLU A 432 -48.26 -14.88 25.46
CA GLU A 432 -49.71 -15.01 25.33
C GLU A 432 -50.34 -15.81 26.50
N LYS A 433 -49.70 -16.90 26.93
CA LYS A 433 -50.13 -17.65 28.14
C LYS A 433 -50.10 -16.79 29.40
N ILE A 434 -49.07 -15.96 29.57
CA ILE A 434 -48.95 -15.04 30.72
C ILE A 434 -50.02 -13.95 30.66
N GLN A 435 -50.34 -13.45 29.46
CA GLN A 435 -51.39 -12.46 29.24
C GLN A 435 -52.79 -13.03 29.51
N ASN A 436 -53.09 -14.24 29.04
CA ASN A 436 -54.38 -14.91 29.29
C ASN A 436 -54.59 -15.19 30.79
N GLN A 437 -53.54 -15.60 31.51
CA GLN A 437 -53.59 -15.75 32.97
C GLN A 437 -53.89 -14.42 33.71
N ARG A 438 -53.55 -13.27 33.13
CA ARG A 438 -53.94 -11.96 33.70
C ARG A 438 -55.39 -11.60 33.47
N VAL A 439 -55.97 -11.99 32.33
CA VAL A 439 -57.39 -11.76 32.06
C VAL A 439 -58.25 -12.47 33.10
N ASP A 440 -57.85 -13.68 33.52
CA ASP A 440 -58.46 -14.38 34.65
C ASP A 440 -58.34 -13.62 35.99
N VAL A 441 -57.18 -13.00 36.28
CA VAL A 441 -57.00 -12.19 37.50
C VAL A 441 -57.83 -10.90 37.47
N ARG A 442 -58.18 -10.38 36.29
CA ARG A 442 -59.03 -9.18 36.11
C ARG A 442 -60.50 -9.42 36.48
N SER A 443 -60.97 -10.68 36.52
CA SER A 443 -62.33 -11.04 36.95
C SER A 443 -62.61 -10.74 38.45
N ILE A 444 -61.59 -10.30 39.19
CA ILE A 444 -61.59 -9.94 40.61
C ILE A 444 -62.13 -8.52 40.87
N GLU A 445 -62.34 -7.69 39.84
CA GLU A 445 -63.08 -6.41 39.97
C GLU A 445 -64.52 -6.58 40.47
N LYS A 446 -65.01 -7.82 40.63
CA LYS A 446 -66.30 -8.17 41.24
C LYS A 446 -66.29 -8.27 42.77
N ILE A 447 -65.16 -8.09 43.45
CA ILE A 447 -65.14 -8.05 44.92
C ILE A 447 -65.82 -6.75 45.37
N VAL A 448 -67.01 -6.89 45.95
CA VAL A 448 -67.83 -5.75 46.42
C VAL A 448 -67.20 -5.16 47.68
N ALA A 449 -66.81 -3.89 47.59
CA ALA A 449 -66.39 -3.09 48.74
C ALA A 449 -67.61 -2.72 49.60
N THR A 450 -67.64 -3.15 50.87
CA THR A 450 -68.69 -2.75 51.81
C THR A 450 -68.30 -1.43 52.48
N SER A 451 -69.07 -0.37 52.25
CA SER A 451 -68.85 0.95 52.86
C SER A 451 -69.25 0.94 54.33
N ILE A 452 -68.40 1.48 55.20
CA ILE A 452 -68.73 1.69 56.61
C ILE A 452 -69.61 2.96 56.72
N PRO A 453 -70.80 2.92 57.34
CA PRO A 453 -71.65 4.10 57.50
C PRO A 453 -70.90 5.23 58.23
N PHE A 454 -71.04 6.46 57.74
CA PHE A 454 -70.45 7.70 58.31
C PHE A 454 -68.91 7.78 58.32
N SER A 455 -68.21 6.97 57.52
CA SER A 455 -66.76 7.04 57.34
C SER A 455 -66.39 6.96 55.85
N SER A 456 -65.37 7.72 55.44
CA SER A 456 -64.79 7.59 54.09
C SER A 456 -63.93 6.32 53.92
N LYS A 457 -63.88 5.45 54.93
CA LYS A 457 -63.07 4.24 54.97
C LYS A 457 -63.89 3.02 54.56
N VAL A 458 -63.30 2.20 53.71
CA VAL A 458 -63.85 0.92 53.25
C VAL A 458 -63.37 -0.19 54.18
N ALA A 459 -64.25 -1.09 54.61
CA ALA A 459 -63.88 -2.31 55.33
C ALA A 459 -63.63 -3.45 54.33
N VAL A 460 -62.51 -4.15 54.49
CA VAL A 460 -62.18 -5.38 53.75
C VAL A 460 -61.91 -6.46 54.78
N GLU A 461 -62.49 -7.65 54.61
CA GLU A 461 -62.22 -8.77 55.52
C GLU A 461 -60.74 -9.15 55.49
N ARG A 462 -60.19 -9.59 56.63
CA ARG A 462 -58.76 -9.89 56.77
C ARG A 462 -58.29 -10.97 55.78
N GLU A 463 -59.15 -11.96 55.52
CA GLU A 463 -58.91 -13.02 54.55
C GLU A 463 -58.89 -12.50 53.11
N ASP A 464 -59.77 -11.55 52.79
CA ASP A 464 -59.80 -10.92 51.47
C ASP A 464 -58.61 -9.98 51.25
N PHE A 465 -58.15 -9.28 52.29
CA PHE A 465 -56.92 -8.49 52.22
C PHE A 465 -55.69 -9.35 51.95
N ASP A 466 -55.54 -10.47 52.66
CA ASP A 466 -54.41 -11.39 52.48
C ASP A 466 -54.44 -12.07 51.08
N ARG A 467 -55.65 -12.38 50.58
CA ARG A 467 -55.85 -12.88 49.20
C ARG A 467 -55.45 -11.82 48.17
N ILE A 468 -55.93 -10.58 48.31
CA ILE A 468 -55.61 -9.46 47.40
C ILE A 468 -54.11 -9.15 47.41
N SER A 469 -53.48 -9.10 48.59
CA SER A 469 -52.04 -8.84 48.75
C SER A 469 -51.19 -9.91 48.08
N THR A 470 -51.55 -11.19 48.25
CA THR A 470 -50.86 -12.31 47.61
C THR A 470 -51.00 -12.28 46.09
N LEU A 471 -52.18 -11.93 45.58
CA LEU A 471 -52.44 -11.80 44.15
C LEU A 471 -51.72 -10.61 43.52
N ALA A 472 -51.68 -9.46 44.20
CA ALA A 472 -50.94 -8.28 43.77
C ALA A 472 -49.42 -8.58 43.65
N LYS A 473 -48.84 -9.30 44.61
CA LYS A 473 -47.44 -9.77 44.53
C LYS A 473 -47.20 -10.71 43.34
N LYS A 474 -48.13 -11.62 43.06
CA LYS A 474 -48.07 -12.50 41.88
C LYS A 474 -48.17 -11.71 40.57
N TYR A 475 -49.04 -10.69 40.52
CA TYR A 475 -49.21 -9.81 39.35
C TYR A 475 -47.92 -9.06 39.00
N VAL A 476 -47.31 -8.37 39.98
CA VAL A 476 -46.06 -7.63 39.79
C VAL A 476 -44.92 -8.55 39.34
N THR A 477 -44.89 -9.79 39.85
CA THR A 477 -43.89 -10.79 39.45
C THR A 477 -44.10 -11.27 38.01
N ALA A 478 -45.35 -11.46 37.59
CA ALA A 478 -45.70 -11.81 36.22
C ALA A 478 -45.37 -10.67 35.23
N GLU A 479 -45.58 -9.42 35.62
CA GLU A 479 -45.21 -8.21 34.85
C GLU A 479 -43.72 -8.07 34.60
N LYS A 480 -42.91 -8.28 35.63
CA LYS A 480 -41.45 -8.30 35.46
C LYS A 480 -40.98 -9.44 34.55
N LYS A 481 -41.65 -10.61 34.57
CA LYS A 481 -41.32 -11.74 33.70
C LYS A 481 -41.72 -11.48 32.25
N GLU A 482 -42.92 -10.95 32.01
CA GLU A 482 -43.39 -10.58 30.68
C GLU A 482 -42.48 -9.51 30.05
N SER A 483 -42.14 -8.45 30.79
CA SER A 483 -41.24 -7.40 30.29
C SER A 483 -39.87 -7.95 29.85
N LYS A 484 -39.32 -8.93 30.60
CA LYS A 484 -38.08 -9.62 30.22
C LYS A 484 -38.23 -10.47 28.96
N LEU A 485 -39.35 -11.19 28.83
CA LEU A 485 -39.63 -12.01 27.65
C LEU A 485 -39.88 -11.15 26.41
N GLN A 486 -40.57 -10.01 26.56
CA GLN A 486 -40.80 -9.06 25.47
C GLN A 486 -39.47 -8.50 24.93
N LYS A 487 -38.56 -8.08 25.82
CA LYS A 487 -37.20 -7.65 25.42
C LYS A 487 -36.43 -8.75 24.67
N ALA A 488 -36.60 -10.01 25.05
CA ALA A 488 -35.96 -11.13 24.37
C ALA A 488 -36.57 -11.40 22.98
N VAL A 489 -37.89 -11.24 22.83
CA VAL A 489 -38.58 -11.30 21.53
C VAL A 489 -38.13 -10.17 20.61
N ASP A 490 -38.05 -8.94 21.13
CA ASP A 490 -37.59 -7.78 20.35
C ASP A 490 -36.15 -7.96 19.86
N ALA A 491 -35.27 -8.50 20.71
CA ALA A 491 -33.90 -8.83 20.34
C ALA A 491 -33.82 -9.94 19.27
N ALA A 492 -34.65 -10.99 19.40
CA ALA A 492 -34.73 -12.06 18.40
C ALA A 492 -35.24 -11.55 17.05
N ASN A 493 -36.28 -10.69 17.05
CA ASN A 493 -36.82 -10.08 15.83
C ASN A 493 -35.80 -9.18 15.13
N LYS A 494 -34.98 -8.44 15.89
CA LYS A 494 -33.88 -7.64 15.33
C LYS A 494 -32.82 -8.51 14.64
N LEU A 495 -32.52 -9.69 15.20
CA LEU A 495 -31.57 -10.63 14.61
C LEU A 495 -32.13 -11.29 13.35
N ILE A 496 -33.40 -11.70 13.37
CA ILE A 496 -34.14 -12.20 12.19
C ILE A 496 -34.12 -11.16 11.05
N ALA A 497 -34.37 -9.88 11.35
CA ALA A 497 -34.32 -8.81 10.35
C ALA A 497 -32.93 -8.67 9.72
N LYS A 498 -31.86 -8.78 10.52
CA LYS A 498 -30.48 -8.74 10.03
C LYS A 498 -30.16 -9.93 9.13
N LEU A 499 -30.54 -11.14 9.56
CA LEU A 499 -30.32 -12.37 8.78
C LEU A 499 -31.08 -12.34 7.44
N LYS A 500 -32.30 -11.81 7.42
CA LYS A 500 -33.07 -11.62 6.17
C LYS A 500 -32.36 -10.68 5.19
N ALA A 501 -31.82 -9.56 5.67
CA ALA A 501 -31.07 -8.63 4.84
C ALA A 501 -29.79 -9.26 4.25
N GLU A 502 -29.06 -10.05 5.04
CA GLU A 502 -27.88 -10.79 4.56
C GLU A 502 -28.26 -11.86 3.52
N ILE A 503 -29.38 -12.58 3.73
CA ILE A 503 -29.92 -13.55 2.77
C ILE A 503 -30.27 -12.88 1.43
N ASP A 504 -30.92 -11.72 1.46
CA ASP A 504 -31.32 -11.01 0.23
C ASP A 504 -30.11 -10.44 -0.52
N SER A 505 -29.10 -9.94 0.21
CA SER A 505 -27.82 -9.53 -0.37
C SER A 505 -27.11 -10.68 -1.08
N LEU A 506 -27.01 -11.85 -0.43
CA LEU A 506 -26.36 -13.03 -1.01
C LEU A 506 -27.11 -13.56 -2.24
N LYS A 507 -28.46 -13.51 -2.23
CA LYS A 507 -29.25 -13.88 -3.41
C LYS A 507 -28.97 -12.95 -4.60
N GLN A 508 -28.84 -11.65 -4.36
CA GLN A 508 -28.53 -10.69 -5.40
C GLN A 508 -27.14 -10.97 -6.00
N GLU A 509 -26.15 -11.22 -5.14
CA GLU A 509 -24.78 -11.53 -5.58
C GLU A 509 -24.72 -12.80 -6.45
N ILE A 510 -25.41 -13.87 -6.03
CA ILE A 510 -25.53 -15.11 -6.83
C ILE A 510 -26.23 -14.85 -8.18
N SER A 511 -27.21 -13.94 -8.23
CA SER A 511 -27.89 -13.55 -9.47
C SER A 511 -26.95 -12.80 -10.41
N ASP A 512 -26.15 -11.88 -9.89
CA ASP A 512 -25.20 -11.09 -10.66
C ASP A 512 -24.09 -11.98 -11.26
N TYR A 513 -23.57 -12.95 -10.48
CA TYR A 513 -22.62 -13.95 -11.01
C TYR A 513 -23.21 -14.79 -12.15
N LYS A 514 -24.48 -15.21 -12.03
CA LYS A 514 -25.17 -15.94 -13.12
C LYS A 514 -25.39 -15.06 -14.36
N SER A 515 -25.62 -13.75 -14.18
CA SER A 515 -25.80 -12.80 -15.29
C SER A 515 -24.49 -12.46 -16.00
N VAL A 516 -23.36 -12.40 -15.30
CA VAL A 516 -22.05 -12.16 -15.94
C VAL A 516 -21.68 -13.37 -16.82
N HIS A 517 -21.92 -14.58 -16.34
CA HIS A 517 -21.74 -15.81 -17.13
C HIS A 517 -22.66 -15.86 -18.36
N SER A 518 -23.91 -15.36 -18.27
CA SER A 518 -24.82 -15.35 -19.43
C SER A 518 -24.41 -14.35 -20.52
N LYS A 519 -23.67 -13.28 -20.17
CA LYS A 519 -23.09 -12.30 -21.10
C LYS A 519 -21.79 -12.81 -21.75
N LEU A 520 -21.02 -13.65 -21.07
CA LEU A 520 -19.81 -14.31 -21.58
C LEU A 520 -20.14 -15.59 -22.36
N ARG A 521 -20.95 -15.51 -23.41
CA ARG A 521 -21.13 -16.65 -24.32
C ARG A 521 -19.85 -16.83 -25.15
N ALA A 522 -19.05 -17.83 -24.81
CA ALA A 522 -17.83 -18.20 -25.53
C ALA A 522 -18.01 -18.28 -27.06
N ALA A 523 -19.18 -18.74 -27.54
CA ALA A 523 -19.48 -18.85 -28.96
C ALA A 523 -19.62 -17.50 -29.70
N GLU A 524 -20.01 -16.42 -29.03
CA GLU A 524 -20.07 -15.07 -29.62
C GLU A 524 -18.68 -14.44 -29.68
N LEU A 525 -17.91 -14.57 -28.59
CA LEU A 525 -16.53 -14.11 -28.53
C LEU A 525 -15.62 -14.84 -29.53
N GLU A 526 -15.80 -16.15 -29.73
CA GLU A 526 -15.06 -16.90 -30.74
C GLU A 526 -15.39 -16.47 -32.17
N ARG A 527 -16.65 -16.11 -32.45
CA ARG A 527 -17.05 -15.56 -33.76
C ARG A 527 -16.42 -14.20 -34.00
N GLU A 528 -16.48 -13.30 -33.03
CA GLU A 528 -15.92 -11.96 -33.12
C GLU A 528 -14.39 -12.00 -33.29
N ASN A 529 -13.71 -12.88 -32.55
CA ASN A 529 -12.26 -13.07 -32.66
C ASN A 529 -11.86 -13.66 -34.03
N THR A 530 -12.70 -14.54 -34.60
CA THR A 530 -12.50 -15.07 -35.95
C THR A 530 -12.67 -14.00 -37.02
N GLU A 531 -13.65 -13.11 -36.86
CA GLU A 531 -13.89 -11.98 -37.78
C GLU A 531 -12.74 -10.97 -37.74
N LEU A 532 -12.25 -10.63 -36.53
CA LEU A 532 -11.11 -9.74 -36.35
C LEU A 532 -9.83 -10.30 -36.97
N ARG A 533 -9.55 -11.61 -36.78
CA ARG A 533 -8.43 -12.30 -37.45
C ARG A 533 -8.58 -12.34 -38.98
N GLY A 534 -9.80 -12.31 -39.49
CA GLY A 534 -10.07 -12.15 -40.93
C GLY A 534 -9.71 -10.76 -41.43
N LYS A 535 -10.11 -9.70 -40.70
CA LYS A 535 -9.80 -8.31 -41.03
C LYS A 535 -8.30 -8.01 -40.97
N VAL A 536 -7.61 -8.51 -39.96
CA VAL A 536 -6.15 -8.36 -39.84
C VAL A 536 -5.44 -8.98 -41.05
N ARG A 537 -5.79 -10.21 -41.44
CA ARG A 537 -5.22 -10.85 -42.64
C ARG A 537 -5.50 -10.05 -43.92
N SER A 538 -6.70 -9.49 -44.05
CA SER A 538 -7.01 -8.61 -45.19
C SER A 538 -6.14 -7.35 -45.22
N TYR A 539 -5.83 -6.76 -44.06
CA TYR A 539 -4.95 -5.59 -44.00
C TYR A 539 -3.49 -5.97 -44.28
N GLU A 540 -3.02 -7.10 -43.75
CA GLU A 540 -1.69 -7.63 -44.04
C GLU A 540 -1.50 -7.90 -45.54
N ASP A 541 -2.50 -8.51 -46.21
CA ASP A 541 -2.47 -8.73 -47.67
C ASP A 541 -2.39 -7.43 -48.46
N VAL A 542 -3.10 -6.38 -48.03
CA VAL A 542 -3.05 -5.05 -48.68
C VAL A 542 -1.69 -4.40 -48.44
N ILE A 543 -1.14 -4.50 -47.24
CA ILE A 543 0.19 -3.97 -46.90
C ILE A 543 1.28 -4.69 -47.71
N GLN A 544 1.18 -6.02 -47.85
CA GLN A 544 2.07 -6.86 -48.65
C GLN A 544 2.00 -6.49 -50.13
N ARG A 545 0.81 -6.44 -50.72
CA ARG A 545 0.61 -6.13 -52.16
C ARG A 545 1.12 -4.75 -52.54
N ASN A 546 1.08 -3.79 -51.62
CA ASN A 546 1.51 -2.42 -51.86
C ASN A 546 2.92 -2.12 -51.33
N ASN A 547 3.67 -3.13 -50.85
CA ASN A 547 5.00 -2.99 -50.25
C ASN A 547 5.07 -1.90 -49.15
N LEU A 548 4.01 -1.79 -48.34
CA LEU A 548 3.88 -0.76 -47.32
C LEU A 548 4.48 -1.16 -45.97
N TRP A 549 5.01 -2.38 -45.84
CA TRP A 549 5.63 -2.89 -44.59
C TRP A 549 6.72 -1.97 -44.03
N ARG A 550 7.42 -1.23 -44.89
CA ARG A 550 8.43 -0.22 -44.50
C ARG A 550 7.91 0.90 -43.60
N PHE A 551 6.60 1.16 -43.60
CA PHE A 551 5.96 2.18 -42.76
C PHE A 551 5.48 1.63 -41.40
N PHE A 552 5.44 0.30 -41.24
CA PHE A 552 4.94 -0.37 -40.05
C PHE A 552 6.05 -1.03 -39.21
N HIS A 553 7.31 -0.98 -39.66
CA HIS A 553 8.47 -1.46 -38.92
C HIS A 553 9.51 -0.35 -38.68
N PRO A 554 9.83 0.03 -37.42
CA PRO A 554 10.97 0.88 -37.12
C PRO A 554 12.27 0.03 -37.09
N LEU A 555 13.12 0.24 -38.09
CA LEU A 555 14.60 0.08 -38.09
C LEU A 555 15.21 -1.22 -37.54
N ARG A 556 15.56 -2.14 -38.46
CA ARG A 556 16.80 -2.95 -38.38
C ARG A 556 17.54 -2.87 -39.72
N GLU A 557 18.40 -1.88 -39.86
CA GLU A 557 19.51 -1.96 -40.81
C GLU A 557 20.63 -2.79 -40.20
N LYS A 558 21.07 -3.85 -40.90
CA LYS A 558 22.48 -4.26 -40.92
C LYS A 558 22.81 -5.07 -42.18
N ALA A 559 23.66 -4.44 -42.99
CA ALA A 559 24.74 -4.95 -43.82
C ALA A 559 24.46 -6.10 -44.81
N VAL A 560 24.39 -5.73 -46.09
CA VAL A 560 24.72 -6.58 -47.24
C VAL A 560 26.21 -6.90 -47.19
N THR A 561 26.57 -8.17 -46.98
CA THR A 561 27.87 -8.70 -47.40
C THR A 561 27.73 -9.30 -48.78
N ARG A 562 28.45 -8.68 -49.73
CA ARG A 562 28.83 -9.25 -51.02
C ARG A 562 29.65 -10.51 -50.76
N ASP A 563 29.06 -11.68 -50.93
CA ASP A 563 29.68 -12.85 -51.54
C ASP A 563 28.61 -13.90 -51.76
N GLU A 564 28.24 -14.06 -53.03
CA GLU A 564 27.77 -15.28 -53.72
C GLU A 564 27.04 -14.85 -55.01
N ALA A 565 27.84 -14.25 -55.90
CA ALA A 565 27.62 -14.37 -57.33
C ALA A 565 28.64 -15.39 -57.83
N ARG A 566 28.30 -16.69 -57.74
CA ARG A 566 28.75 -17.73 -58.67
C ARG A 566 27.96 -19.01 -58.50
#